data_AF-A0A8D2HQS9-F1
#
_entry.id   AF-A0A8D2HQS9-F1
#
_cell.length_a   1.000
_cell.length_b   1.000
_cell.length_c   1.000
_cell.angle_alpha   90.00
_cell.angle_beta   90.00
_cell.angle_gamma   90.00
#
_symmetry.space_group_name_H-M   'P 1'
#
loop_
_entity.id
_entity.type
_entity.pdbx_description
1 polymer ?
#
loop_
_entity_poly.entity_id
_entity_poly.type
_entity_poly.pdbx_seq_one_letter_code
_entity_poly.pdbx_strand_id
1 'polypeptide(L)'
;MAGSRLETVGSVFSRTRDLLRAGVLKEKPLWYDVYEAFPPLREPVFQRPRLRYGKAKAPIQDIWYHEDRIRAKFYSAYGSGQKAFDLFNPNFKSNCQRFVEKYIELQKLGEIDEEKLFVETGKALLAEGVILRRVGETKTQEGSHISWKSEHASVTPQTALEGNQPQKDVAQDPNLETPEVQSKGLSPP
;
A
#
# COMPACT_ATOMS: atom_id res chain seq x y z
N MET A 1 -15.34 -37.67 -11.81
CA MET A 1 -16.44 -36.71 -12.00
C MET A 1 -16.09 -35.78 -13.16
N ALA A 2 -17.03 -35.52 -14.08
CA ALA A 2 -16.83 -34.58 -15.18
C ALA A 2 -17.00 -33.14 -14.67
N GLY A 3 -16.14 -32.22 -15.13
CA GLY A 3 -16.19 -30.80 -14.77
C GLY A 3 -15.28 -29.97 -15.65
N SER A 4 -15.53 -28.65 -15.72
CA SER A 4 -14.71 -27.73 -16.53
C SER A 4 -13.61 -27.10 -15.68
N ARG A 5 -12.35 -27.25 -16.11
CA ARG A 5 -11.17 -26.61 -15.50
C ARG A 5 -10.72 -25.33 -16.23
N LEU A 6 -11.50 -24.84 -17.19
CA LEU A 6 -11.17 -23.64 -17.98
C LEU A 6 -11.37 -22.36 -17.17
N GLU A 7 -10.35 -21.88 -16.47
CA GLU A 7 -10.40 -20.71 -15.60
C GLU A 7 -10.46 -19.37 -16.37
N THR A 8 -9.91 -19.35 -17.59
CA THR A 8 -9.86 -18.14 -18.44
C THR A 8 -11.16 -17.91 -19.23
N VAL A 9 -12.07 -18.88 -19.26
CA VAL A 9 -13.29 -18.86 -20.06
C VAL A 9 -14.50 -18.63 -19.16
N GLY A 10 -15.11 -17.45 -19.27
CA GLY A 10 -16.32 -17.09 -18.53
C GLY A 10 -16.13 -17.10 -17.01
N SER A 11 -17.20 -17.38 -16.27
CA SER A 11 -17.18 -17.53 -14.81
C SER A 11 -17.43 -18.98 -14.41
N VAL A 12 -17.23 -19.30 -13.13
CA VAL A 12 -17.60 -20.62 -12.59
C VAL A 12 -19.11 -20.83 -12.70
N PHE A 13 -19.92 -19.78 -12.47
CA PHE A 13 -21.37 -19.85 -12.53
C PHE A 13 -21.86 -20.14 -13.96
N SER A 14 -21.39 -19.39 -14.94
CA SER A 14 -21.79 -19.60 -16.35
C SER A 14 -21.41 -21.00 -16.83
N ARG A 15 -20.19 -21.46 -16.54
CA ARG A 15 -19.72 -22.79 -16.91
C ARG A 15 -20.52 -23.89 -16.23
N THR A 16 -20.83 -23.75 -14.94
CA THR A 16 -21.60 -24.76 -14.20
C THR A 16 -23.05 -24.82 -14.69
N ARG A 17 -23.68 -23.66 -14.92
CA ARG A 17 -25.03 -23.57 -15.50
C ARG A 17 -25.10 -24.28 -16.85
N ASP A 18 -24.15 -24.01 -17.74
CA ASP A 18 -24.17 -24.57 -19.08
C ASP A 18 -23.89 -26.09 -19.06
N LEU A 19 -23.02 -26.57 -18.16
CA LEU A 19 -22.79 -28.01 -17.92
C LEU A 19 -24.02 -28.73 -17.34
N LEU A 20 -24.75 -28.08 -16.42
CA LEU A 20 -26.02 -28.60 -15.89
C LEU A 20 -27.07 -28.67 -16.99
N ARG A 21 -27.19 -27.61 -17.80
CA ARG A 21 -28.16 -27.53 -18.92
C ARG A 21 -27.87 -28.58 -20.01
N ALA A 22 -26.60 -28.85 -20.28
CA ALA A 22 -26.18 -29.89 -21.24
C ALA A 22 -26.29 -31.32 -20.69
N GLY A 23 -26.62 -31.50 -19.40
CA GLY A 23 -26.70 -32.81 -18.75
C GLY A 23 -25.34 -33.48 -18.50
N VAL A 24 -24.23 -32.78 -18.71
CA VAL A 24 -22.88 -33.27 -18.44
C VAL A 24 -22.64 -33.36 -16.93
N LEU A 25 -23.10 -32.33 -16.20
CA LEU A 25 -23.14 -32.33 -14.75
C LEU A 25 -24.52 -32.81 -14.29
N LYS A 26 -24.57 -33.99 -13.66
CA LYS A 26 -25.83 -34.61 -13.21
C LYS A 26 -26.35 -34.04 -11.90
N GLU A 27 -25.43 -33.65 -11.01
CA GLU A 27 -25.74 -33.15 -9.68
C GLU A 27 -25.46 -31.65 -9.60
N LYS A 28 -26.46 -30.89 -9.17
CA LYS A 28 -26.34 -29.45 -8.94
C LYS A 28 -25.44 -29.20 -7.73
N PRO A 29 -24.37 -28.39 -7.85
CA PRO A 29 -23.52 -28.06 -6.70
C PRO A 29 -24.29 -27.28 -5.64
N LEU A 30 -24.00 -27.54 -4.36
CA LEU A 30 -24.67 -26.90 -3.22
C LEU A 30 -24.67 -25.36 -3.27
N TRP A 31 -23.58 -24.76 -3.76
CA TRP A 31 -23.43 -23.31 -3.83
C TRP A 31 -24.25 -22.66 -4.96
N TYR A 32 -24.74 -23.43 -5.95
CA TYR A 32 -25.35 -22.86 -7.15
C TYR A 32 -26.62 -22.09 -6.83
N ASP A 33 -27.53 -22.66 -6.04
CA ASP A 33 -28.79 -21.99 -5.65
C ASP A 33 -28.53 -20.70 -4.87
N VAL A 34 -27.50 -20.71 -4.02
CA VAL A 34 -27.09 -19.53 -3.24
C VAL A 34 -26.60 -18.42 -4.17
N TYR A 35 -25.79 -18.76 -5.17
CA TYR A 35 -25.29 -17.80 -6.15
C TYR A 35 -26.40 -17.27 -7.05
N GLU A 36 -27.34 -18.13 -7.45
CA GLU A 36 -28.49 -17.77 -8.29
C GLU A 36 -29.45 -16.82 -7.54
N ALA A 37 -29.69 -17.05 -6.25
CA ALA A 37 -30.52 -16.19 -5.42
C ALA A 37 -29.83 -14.86 -5.07
N PHE A 38 -28.52 -14.89 -4.79
CA PHE A 38 -27.74 -13.72 -4.36
C PHE A 38 -26.48 -13.54 -5.22
N PRO A 39 -26.64 -13.14 -6.50
CA PRO A 39 -25.50 -12.98 -7.40
C PRO A 39 -24.62 -11.78 -6.96
N PRO A 40 -23.29 -11.85 -7.17
CA PRO A 40 -22.40 -10.73 -6.90
C PRO A 40 -22.64 -9.58 -7.87
N LEU A 41 -22.31 -8.35 -7.46
CA LEU A 41 -22.44 -7.15 -8.31
C LEU A 41 -21.67 -7.26 -9.63
N ARG A 42 -20.54 -7.96 -9.61
CA ARG A 42 -19.69 -8.21 -10.78
C ARG A 42 -19.42 -9.70 -10.87
N GLU A 43 -19.67 -10.25 -12.06
CA GLU A 43 -19.38 -11.64 -12.34
C GLU A 43 -17.86 -11.92 -12.33
N PRO A 44 -17.39 -13.02 -11.71
CA PRO A 44 -15.98 -13.35 -11.59
C PRO A 44 -15.44 -13.95 -12.90
N VAL A 45 -15.33 -13.10 -13.92
CA VAL A 45 -14.74 -13.42 -15.22
C VAL A 45 -13.25 -13.08 -15.19
N PHE A 46 -12.43 -14.00 -15.70
CA PHE A 46 -10.99 -13.76 -15.85
C PHE A 46 -10.73 -12.54 -16.74
N GLN A 47 -9.92 -11.61 -16.25
CA GLN A 47 -9.45 -10.47 -17.02
C GLN A 47 -7.94 -10.39 -16.92
N ARG A 48 -7.27 -10.46 -18.07
CA ARG A 48 -5.81 -10.29 -18.14
C ARG A 48 -5.45 -8.84 -17.81
N PRO A 49 -4.65 -8.57 -16.74
CA PRO A 49 -4.17 -7.22 -16.46
C PRO A 49 -3.35 -6.71 -17.64
N ARG A 50 -3.70 -5.54 -18.17
CA ARG A 50 -2.97 -4.88 -19.27
C ARG A 50 -2.24 -3.66 -18.73
N LEU A 51 -0.99 -3.49 -19.17
CA LEU A 51 -0.24 -2.28 -18.86
C LEU A 51 -0.84 -1.09 -19.61
N ARG A 52 -0.82 0.08 -18.96
CA ARG A 52 -1.25 1.34 -19.57
C ARG A 52 -0.07 1.95 -20.32
N TYR A 53 -0.28 2.36 -21.56
CA TYR A 53 0.72 3.00 -22.41
C TYR A 53 0.24 4.38 -22.89
N GLY A 54 1.17 5.20 -23.38
CA GLY A 54 0.87 6.52 -23.93
C GLY A 54 0.33 7.47 -22.87
N LYS A 55 -0.84 8.08 -23.14
CA LYS A 55 -1.47 9.08 -22.26
C LYS A 55 -2.49 8.48 -21.27
N ALA A 56 -2.62 7.16 -21.22
CA ALA A 56 -3.60 6.49 -20.36
C ALA A 56 -3.21 6.61 -18.87
N LYS A 57 -4.04 7.28 -18.07
CA LYS A 57 -3.88 7.43 -16.63
C LYS A 57 -4.97 6.66 -15.88
N ALA A 58 -4.73 6.37 -14.61
CA ALA A 58 -5.77 5.84 -13.74
C ALA A 58 -6.83 6.93 -13.48
N PRO A 59 -8.13 6.56 -13.35
CA PRO A 59 -9.19 7.52 -13.05
C PRO A 59 -9.24 7.94 -11.57
N ILE A 60 -8.35 7.42 -10.73
CA ILE A 60 -8.29 7.70 -9.29
C ILE A 60 -7.71 9.09 -9.08
N GLN A 61 -8.36 9.87 -8.23
CA GLN A 61 -7.97 11.23 -7.89
C GLN A 61 -7.36 11.27 -6.48
N ASP A 62 -6.49 12.24 -6.25
CA ASP A 62 -5.96 12.52 -4.91
C ASP A 62 -7.05 13.10 -4.00
N ILE A 63 -7.08 12.67 -2.75
CA ILE A 63 -8.08 13.11 -1.76
C ILE A 63 -7.50 14.28 -0.96
N TRP A 64 -8.07 15.47 -1.13
CA TRP A 64 -7.67 16.69 -0.43
C TRP A 64 -8.86 17.33 0.27
N TYR A 65 -8.63 17.80 1.49
CA TYR A 65 -9.61 18.55 2.26
C TYR A 65 -9.15 19.99 2.52
N HIS A 66 -10.09 20.88 2.85
CA HIS A 66 -9.77 22.28 3.10
C HIS A 66 -8.86 22.45 4.32
N GLU A 67 -9.02 21.62 5.34
CA GLU A 67 -8.18 21.62 6.52
C GLU A 67 -6.73 21.20 6.25
N ASP A 68 -6.44 20.49 5.14
CA ASP A 68 -5.08 20.07 4.83
C ASP A 68 -4.15 21.25 4.55
N ARG A 69 -4.71 22.38 4.07
CA ARG A 69 -3.99 23.66 3.98
C ARG A 69 -3.55 24.16 5.35
N ILE A 70 -4.42 24.04 6.35
CA ILE A 70 -4.16 24.47 7.73
C ILE A 70 -3.14 23.52 8.38
N ARG A 71 -3.32 22.20 8.19
CA ARG A 71 -2.40 21.17 8.68
C ARG A 71 -1.00 21.35 8.11
N ALA A 72 -0.89 21.64 6.81
CA ALA A 72 0.39 21.91 6.15
C ALA A 72 1.10 23.10 6.82
N LYS A 73 0.41 24.24 7.00
CA LYS A 73 0.96 25.41 7.71
C LYS A 73 1.36 25.06 9.15
N PHE A 74 0.54 24.31 9.87
CA PHE A 74 0.83 23.88 11.24
C PHE A 74 2.10 23.05 11.32
N TYR A 75 2.24 22.02 10.48
CA TYR A 75 3.42 21.14 10.48
C TYR A 75 4.67 21.85 9.97
N SER A 76 4.55 22.79 9.03
CA SER A 76 5.68 23.64 8.63
C SER A 76 6.15 24.56 9.75
N ALA A 77 5.24 25.10 10.57
CA ALA A 77 5.59 26.04 11.64
C ALA A 77 6.03 25.35 12.94
N TYR A 78 5.34 24.29 13.36
CA TYR A 78 5.50 23.65 14.67
C TYR A 78 6.02 22.21 14.61
N GLY A 79 6.01 21.58 13.42
CA GLY A 79 6.45 20.20 13.26
C GLY A 79 5.53 19.19 13.95
N SER A 80 6.06 17.98 14.15
CA SER A 80 5.37 16.96 14.93
C SER A 80 5.47 17.30 16.42
N GLY A 81 4.31 17.46 17.08
CA GLY A 81 4.26 17.80 18.50
C GLY A 81 4.75 16.66 19.42
N GLN A 82 4.91 16.94 20.71
CA GLN A 82 5.35 15.94 21.70
C GLN A 82 4.30 14.84 21.95
N LYS A 83 3.02 15.15 21.71
CA LYS A 83 1.92 14.20 21.87
C LYS A 83 1.94 13.22 20.70
N ALA A 84 2.35 11.97 20.96
CA ALA A 84 2.28 10.90 19.99
C ALA A 84 0.85 10.65 19.53
N PHE A 85 0.70 10.19 18.29
CA PHE A 85 -0.59 9.79 17.75
C PHE A 85 -1.01 8.44 18.34
N ASP A 86 -2.22 8.38 18.89
CA ASP A 86 -2.88 7.12 19.21
C ASP A 86 -3.85 6.77 18.08
N LEU A 87 -3.42 5.86 17.21
CA LEU A 87 -4.20 5.41 16.06
C LEU A 87 -5.22 4.31 16.41
N PHE A 88 -5.19 3.76 17.63
CA PHE A 88 -6.16 2.74 18.07
C PHE A 88 -7.48 3.38 18.50
N ASN A 89 -7.44 4.61 19.00
CA ASN A 89 -8.63 5.34 19.41
C ASN A 89 -9.24 6.13 18.23
N PRO A 90 -10.46 5.79 17.77
CA PRO A 90 -11.10 6.48 16.65
C PRO A 90 -11.42 7.95 16.95
N ASN A 91 -11.55 8.32 18.23
CA ASN A 91 -11.86 9.69 18.67
C ASN A 91 -10.61 10.46 19.11
N PHE A 92 -9.42 9.99 18.75
CA PHE A 92 -8.17 10.66 19.13
C PHE A 92 -8.04 12.04 18.48
N LYS A 93 -8.01 13.08 19.31
CA LYS A 93 -7.70 14.44 18.86
C LYS A 93 -6.21 14.74 19.07
N SER A 94 -5.50 14.87 17.95
CA SER A 94 -4.12 15.37 17.92
C SER A 94 -4.08 16.87 18.20
N ASN A 95 -2.90 17.40 18.56
CA ASN A 95 -2.73 18.84 18.76
C ASN A 95 -3.00 19.62 17.46
N CYS A 96 -2.60 19.07 16.32
CA CYS A 96 -2.90 19.61 15.00
C CYS A 96 -4.41 19.62 14.74
N GLN A 97 -5.13 18.56 15.11
CA GLN A 97 -6.59 18.52 14.95
C GLN A 97 -7.29 19.56 15.83
N ARG A 98 -6.85 19.75 17.09
CA ARG A 98 -7.36 20.83 17.96
C ARG A 98 -7.10 22.22 17.37
N PHE A 99 -5.93 22.41 16.76
CA PHE A 99 -5.59 23.64 16.04
C PHE A 99 -6.53 23.91 14.88
N VAL A 100 -6.82 22.90 14.06
CA VAL A 100 -7.75 23.00 12.94
C VAL A 100 -9.17 23.34 13.43
N GLU A 101 -9.65 22.66 14.48
CA GLU A 101 -10.98 22.92 15.06
C GLU A 101 -11.10 24.38 15.52
N LYS A 102 -10.11 24.86 16.28
CA LYS A 102 -10.06 26.26 16.74
C LYS A 102 -9.94 27.26 15.59
N TYR A 103 -9.17 26.93 14.56
CA TYR A 103 -9.04 27.76 13.37
C TYR A 103 -10.38 27.93 12.64
N ILE A 104 -11.12 26.83 12.47
CA ILE A 104 -12.43 26.86 11.82
C ILE A 104 -13.46 27.59 12.70
N GLU A 105 -13.40 27.43 14.03
CA GLU A 105 -14.25 28.17 14.96
C GLU A 105 -14.03 29.69 14.82
N LEU A 106 -12.78 30.16 14.84
CA LEU A 106 -12.45 31.57 14.69
C LEU A 106 -12.78 32.09 13.28
N GLN A 107 -12.58 31.27 12.24
CA GLN A 107 -12.93 31.62 10.86
C GLN A 107 -14.44 31.86 10.68
N LYS A 108 -15.28 31.13 11.42
CA LYS A 108 -16.73 31.33 11.39
C LYS A 108 -17.17 32.60 12.13
N LEU A 109 -16.38 33.07 13.09
CA LEU A 109 -16.69 34.25 13.90
C LEU A 109 -16.29 35.56 13.20
N GLY A 110 -15.42 35.53 12.20
CA GLY A 110 -15.10 36.71 11.39
C GLY A 110 -14.24 36.41 10.16
N GLU A 111 -14.37 37.27 9.14
CA GLU A 111 -13.48 37.30 7.98
C GLU A 111 -12.17 37.99 8.35
N ILE A 112 -11.29 37.24 8.99
CA ILE A 112 -9.95 37.68 9.38
C ILE A 112 -8.93 37.13 8.37
N ASP A 113 -7.88 37.91 8.09
CA ASP A 113 -6.73 37.45 7.30
C ASP A 113 -6.17 36.12 7.83
N GLU A 114 -5.82 35.19 6.93
CA GLU A 114 -5.34 33.85 7.29
C GLU A 114 -4.15 33.87 8.26
N GLU A 115 -3.26 34.86 8.14
CA GLU A 115 -2.07 34.98 9.01
C GLU A 115 -2.45 35.40 10.43
N LYS A 116 -3.36 36.37 10.57
CA LYS A 116 -3.86 36.82 11.88
C LYS A 116 -4.63 35.70 12.56
N LEU A 117 -5.48 35.01 11.79
CA LEU A 117 -6.24 33.85 12.26
C LEU A 117 -5.32 32.75 12.79
N PHE A 118 -4.24 32.43 12.07
CA PHE A 118 -3.24 31.44 12.50
C PHE A 118 -2.50 31.83 13.80
N VAL A 119 -2.22 33.11 14.00
CA VAL A 119 -1.57 33.60 15.22
C VAL A 119 -2.54 33.57 16.41
N GLU A 120 -3.79 33.96 16.19
CA GLU A 120 -4.83 33.96 17.21
C GLU A 120 -5.19 32.55 17.67
N THR A 121 -5.29 31.58 16.75
CA THR A 121 -5.50 30.17 17.13
C THR A 121 -4.34 29.63 17.95
N GLY A 122 -3.10 29.97 17.60
CA GLY A 122 -1.92 29.60 18.38
C GLY A 122 -1.99 30.15 19.81
N LYS A 123 -2.40 31.41 19.97
CA LYS A 123 -2.59 32.04 21.29
C LYS A 123 -3.72 31.37 22.08
N ALA A 124 -4.85 31.07 21.43
CA ALA A 124 -5.98 30.41 22.07
C ALA A 124 -5.60 29.01 22.59
N LEU A 125 -4.85 28.22 21.80
CA LEU A 125 -4.39 26.91 22.23
C LEU A 125 -3.35 26.95 23.35
N LEU A 126 -2.50 27.98 23.38
CA LEU A 126 -1.58 28.21 24.50
C LEU A 126 -2.36 28.52 25.78
N ALA A 127 -3.46 29.28 25.69
CA ALA A 127 -4.36 29.53 26.82
C ALA A 127 -5.08 28.25 27.31
N GLU A 128 -5.36 27.30 26.41
CA GLU A 128 -5.87 25.96 26.74
C GLU A 128 -4.79 25.00 27.29
N GLY A 129 -3.53 25.44 27.38
CA GLY A 129 -2.41 24.66 27.92
C GLY A 129 -1.75 23.69 26.93
N VAL A 130 -2.00 23.83 25.62
CA VAL A 130 -1.33 23.01 24.60
C VAL A 130 0.06 23.55 24.33
N ILE A 131 1.07 22.67 24.39
CA ILE A 131 2.46 23.04 24.10
C ILE A 131 2.67 23.12 22.58
N LEU A 132 2.96 24.32 22.08
CA LEU A 132 3.33 24.58 20.68
C LEU A 132 4.78 25.07 20.62
N ARG A 133 5.67 24.28 20.00
CA ARG A 133 7.09 24.64 19.81
C ARG A 133 7.34 24.91 18.33
N ARG A 134 7.86 26.09 17.97
CA ARG A 134 8.18 26.40 16.57
C ARG A 134 9.47 25.70 16.14
N VAL A 135 9.47 25.21 14.91
CA VAL A 135 10.64 24.65 14.25
C VAL A 135 11.52 25.83 13.81
N GLY A 136 12.64 26.05 14.50
CA GLY A 136 13.56 27.17 14.25
C GLY A 136 13.91 27.99 15.49
N GLU A 137 13.14 27.88 16.58
CA GLU A 137 13.52 28.46 17.87
C GLU A 137 14.46 27.49 18.60
N THR A 138 15.77 27.71 18.40
CA THR A 138 16.79 27.20 19.31
C THR A 138 16.59 27.88 20.66
N LYS A 139 16.31 27.11 21.70
CA LYS A 139 16.43 27.63 23.06
C LYS A 139 17.90 27.96 23.29
N THR A 140 18.21 29.21 23.60
CA THR A 140 19.35 29.56 24.44
C THR A 140 19.09 28.96 25.82
N GLN A 141 19.43 27.69 25.99
CA GLN A 141 19.62 27.05 27.28
C GLN A 141 21.05 26.53 27.26
N GLU A 142 21.89 27.15 28.06
CA GLU A 142 23.22 26.65 28.40
C GLU A 142 23.09 25.20 28.89
N GLY A 143 23.89 24.31 28.32
CA GLY A 143 24.11 22.96 28.84
C GLY A 143 23.75 21.82 27.89
N SER A 144 24.79 21.13 27.40
CA SER A 144 24.82 19.85 26.67
C SER A 144 24.51 19.90 25.17
N HIS A 145 25.59 20.04 24.41
CA HIS A 145 25.67 19.80 22.97
C HIS A 145 25.46 18.31 22.68
N ILE A 146 24.28 17.94 22.17
CA ILE A 146 24.14 16.71 21.37
C ILE A 146 23.91 17.16 19.93
N SER A 147 24.94 16.96 19.11
CA SER A 147 24.94 17.15 17.67
C SER A 147 24.07 16.06 17.03
N TRP A 148 22.89 16.43 16.54
CA TRP A 148 22.09 15.54 15.69
C TRP A 148 22.39 15.91 14.24
N LYS A 149 23.33 15.18 13.63
CA LYS A 149 23.49 15.19 12.17
C LYS A 149 22.27 14.53 11.56
N SER A 150 21.55 15.27 10.73
CA SER A 150 20.47 14.75 9.89
C SER A 150 21.09 13.95 8.75
N GLU A 151 21.12 12.63 8.87
CA GLU A 151 21.37 11.75 7.72
C GLU A 151 20.04 11.48 7.03
N HIS A 152 19.92 11.97 5.79
CA HIS A 152 18.81 11.66 4.90
C HIS A 152 18.95 10.21 4.42
N ALA A 153 18.32 9.27 5.13
CA ALA A 153 18.14 7.92 4.64
C ALA A 153 16.88 7.86 3.75
N SER A 154 17.08 7.85 2.44
CA SER A 154 16.06 7.46 1.47
C SER A 154 15.67 5.99 1.73
N VAL A 155 14.45 5.77 2.20
CA VAL A 155 13.89 4.43 2.43
C VAL A 155 13.49 3.83 1.08
N THR A 156 14.29 2.88 0.60
CA THR A 156 13.92 1.97 -0.50
C THR A 156 13.21 0.76 0.11
N PRO A 157 11.98 0.40 -0.30
CA PRO A 157 11.33 -0.80 0.22
C PRO A 157 11.93 -2.05 -0.45
N GLN A 158 12.63 -2.86 0.33
CA GLN A 158 13.02 -4.23 -0.04
C GLN A 158 11.91 -5.20 0.39
N THR A 159 11.37 -5.93 -0.58
CA THR A 159 10.62 -7.17 -0.34
C THR A 159 10.92 -8.13 -1.48
N ALA A 160 11.84 -9.06 -1.27
CA ALA A 160 11.90 -10.34 -1.99
C ALA A 160 12.83 -11.29 -1.24
N LEU A 161 12.22 -12.38 -0.77
CA LEU A 161 12.82 -13.53 -0.11
C LEU A 161 13.87 -14.23 -0.97
N GLU A 162 15.05 -14.42 -0.35
CA GLU A 162 15.77 -15.68 -0.18
C GLU A 162 15.60 -16.80 -1.24
N GLY A 163 16.68 -17.02 -1.99
CA GLY A 163 16.86 -18.15 -2.91
C GLY A 163 18.35 -18.50 -3.07
N ASN A 164 18.81 -19.40 -2.19
CA ASN A 164 20.02 -20.24 -2.19
C ASN A 164 21.14 -20.05 -3.24
N GLN A 165 22.36 -19.89 -2.73
CA GLN A 165 23.65 -20.09 -3.44
C GLN A 165 23.94 -21.57 -3.71
N PRO A 166 24.69 -21.93 -4.76
CA PRO A 166 25.48 -23.15 -4.79
C PRO A 166 26.95 -22.89 -4.43
N GLN A 167 27.47 -23.71 -3.52
CA GLN A 167 28.89 -23.78 -3.13
C GLN A 167 29.76 -24.24 -4.31
N LYS A 168 30.93 -23.61 -4.43
CA LYS A 168 32.09 -24.12 -5.18
C LYS A 168 32.83 -25.13 -4.32
N ASP A 169 33.29 -26.23 -4.90
CA ASP A 169 34.56 -26.83 -4.55
C ASP A 169 35.21 -27.47 -5.79
N VAL A 170 36.51 -27.19 -5.93
CA VAL A 170 37.42 -27.65 -6.99
C VAL A 170 38.42 -28.58 -6.33
N ALA A 171 38.66 -29.76 -6.91
CA ALA A 171 39.91 -30.51 -6.76
C ALA A 171 40.15 -31.40 -7.99
N GLN A 172 41.40 -31.43 -8.47
CA GLN A 172 41.89 -32.06 -9.70
C GLN A 172 42.48 -33.47 -9.48
N ASP A 173 42.31 -34.34 -10.50
CA ASP A 173 43.21 -35.36 -11.11
C ASP A 173 43.62 -36.67 -10.36
N PRO A 174 44.12 -37.74 -11.05
CA PRO A 174 43.90 -38.23 -12.44
C PRO A 174 43.76 -39.79 -12.61
N ASN A 175 43.54 -40.24 -13.86
CA ASN A 175 43.89 -41.55 -14.50
C ASN A 175 43.09 -42.85 -14.24
N LEU A 176 42.46 -43.43 -15.30
CA LEU A 176 42.85 -44.67 -16.04
C LEU A 176 41.69 -45.33 -16.85
N GLU A 177 42.01 -45.64 -18.12
CA GLU A 177 41.61 -46.81 -18.96
C GLU A 177 40.17 -47.01 -19.55
N THR A 178 40.15 -46.92 -20.89
CA THR A 178 39.31 -47.60 -21.92
C THR A 178 39.45 -49.14 -21.89
N PRO A 179 38.57 -50.00 -22.48
CA PRO A 179 38.20 -49.93 -23.92
C PRO A 179 36.83 -50.45 -24.41
N GLU A 180 36.54 -49.98 -25.65
CA GLU A 180 35.89 -50.63 -26.81
C GLU A 180 34.70 -51.59 -26.63
N VAL A 181 33.58 -51.29 -27.32
CA VAL A 181 32.94 -52.21 -28.28
C VAL A 181 32.31 -51.43 -29.45
N GLN A 182 32.72 -51.80 -30.66
CA GLN A 182 32.16 -51.40 -31.96
C GLN A 182 30.83 -52.10 -32.24
N SER A 183 29.89 -51.46 -32.94
CA SER A 183 29.22 -52.09 -34.10
C SER A 183 28.36 -51.11 -34.90
N LYS A 184 28.81 -50.92 -36.15
CA LYS A 184 28.09 -50.94 -37.43
C LYS A 184 26.76 -50.18 -37.54
N GLY A 185 26.76 -49.23 -38.47
CA GLY A 185 25.59 -48.51 -38.92
C GLY A 185 24.67 -49.32 -39.84
N LEU A 186 23.54 -48.69 -40.15
CA LEU A 186 22.74 -48.88 -41.35
C LEU A 186 21.75 -47.70 -41.44
N SER A 187 21.83 -46.97 -42.54
CA SER A 187 20.87 -46.00 -43.08
C SER A 187 20.84 -46.24 -44.60
N PRO A 188 19.82 -45.83 -45.39
CA PRO A 188 18.50 -45.28 -45.06
C PRO A 188 17.37 -46.02 -45.86
N PRO A 189 16.37 -45.34 -46.49
CA PRO A 189 14.96 -45.75 -46.51
C PRO A 189 14.62 -47.05 -47.26
#